data_AF-A0A532EXI5-F1
#
_entry.id   AF-A0A532EXI5-F1
#
_cell.length_a   1.000
_cell.length_b   1.000
_cell.length_c   1.000
_cell.angle_alpha   90.00
_cell.angle_beta   90.00
_cell.angle_gamma   90.00
#
_symmetry.space_group_name_H-M   'P 1'
#
loop_
_entity.id
_entity.type
_entity.pdbx_description
1 polymer ?
#
loop_
_entity_poly.entity_id
_entity_poly.type
_entity_poly.pdbx_seq_one_letter_code
_entity_poly.pdbx_strand_id
1 'polypeptide(L)'
;MRFMQQLVLGLFAFMMSVGVTWAGEPGFQLVAGRDSNLCARMLGLFREDVDDRGRLRYQHEIFRQIAWKPVELKGQGPKTRHCSSLDKATFDLDYDGQMELVVKTTFCMKGSPSDSFYMFPADSAVLEQANWQDLSPLLATSDKFERTGGRYQLSGLPMPSEAGKQLSALSIMFTVQPFIMDEKAYVALTDGRGEWMVIAKYLRGDRFEDSVLSADGGQVNYPF
;
A
#
# COMPACT_ATOMS: atom_id res chain seq x y z
N MET A 1 -3.23 53.37 33.87
CA MET A 1 -3.31 51.92 34.24
C MET A 1 -4.28 51.11 33.37
N ARG A 2 -5.48 51.61 33.01
CA ARG A 2 -6.44 50.87 32.14
C ARG A 2 -5.95 50.56 30.72
N PHE A 3 -5.11 51.42 30.13
CA PHE A 3 -4.63 51.25 28.75
C PHE A 3 -3.60 50.11 28.60
N MET A 4 -2.75 49.89 29.62
CA MET A 4 -1.80 48.76 29.63
C MET A 4 -2.51 47.41 29.82
N GLN A 5 -3.62 47.35 30.57
CA GLN A 5 -4.42 46.13 30.70
C GLN A 5 -5.06 45.70 29.38
N GLN A 6 -5.54 46.64 28.57
CA GLN A 6 -6.15 46.33 27.27
C GLN A 6 -5.11 45.85 26.23
N LEU A 7 -3.88 46.37 26.30
CA LEU A 7 -2.79 45.97 25.40
C LEU A 7 -2.26 44.56 25.71
N VAL A 8 -2.19 44.18 26.99
CA VAL A 8 -1.79 42.82 27.41
C VAL A 8 -2.88 41.79 27.07
N LEU A 9 -4.16 42.14 27.20
CA LEU A 9 -5.27 41.27 26.80
C LEU A 9 -5.34 41.08 25.27
N GLY A 10 -5.05 42.12 24.48
CA GLY A 10 -4.97 42.02 23.02
C GLY A 10 -3.82 41.12 22.54
N LEU A 11 -2.65 41.19 23.19
CA LEU A 11 -1.50 40.34 22.84
C LEU A 11 -1.74 38.86 23.20
N PHE A 12 -2.43 38.58 24.31
CA PHE A 12 -2.81 37.21 24.69
C PHE A 12 -3.87 36.61 23.74
N ALA A 13 -4.82 37.40 23.23
CA ALA A 13 -5.78 36.95 22.24
C ALA A 13 -5.13 36.70 20.86
N PHE A 14 -4.09 37.47 20.51
CA PHE A 14 -3.33 37.27 19.27
C PHE A 14 -2.41 36.03 19.36
N MET A 15 -1.80 35.77 20.51
CA MET A 15 -0.98 34.57 20.73
C MET A 15 -1.81 33.27 20.79
N MET A 16 -3.09 33.35 21.18
CA MET A 16 -4.02 32.21 21.14
C MET A 16 -4.55 31.90 19.72
N SER A 17 -4.41 32.82 18.76
CA SER A 17 -4.90 32.63 17.38
C SER A 17 -3.85 32.09 16.41
N VAL A 18 -2.57 32.02 16.81
CA VAL A 18 -1.50 31.39 16.01
C VAL A 18 -1.20 29.94 16.46
N GLY A 19 -1.93 29.45 17.47
CA GLY A 19 -1.71 28.16 18.12
C GLY A 19 -2.65 27.05 17.67
N VAL A 20 -3.36 27.18 16.54
CA VAL A 20 -3.91 25.99 15.86
C VAL A 20 -2.79 25.43 15.00
N THR A 21 -1.73 24.96 15.66
CA THR A 21 -0.92 23.89 15.09
C THR A 21 -1.91 22.78 14.79
N TRP A 22 -2.16 22.54 13.51
CA TRP A 22 -2.84 21.34 13.05
C TRP A 22 -2.08 20.17 13.67
N ALA A 23 -2.57 19.67 14.80
CA ALA A 23 -2.25 18.32 15.22
C ALA A 23 -2.67 17.48 14.03
N GLY A 24 -1.67 17.00 13.28
CA GLY A 24 -1.88 16.37 11.98
C GLY A 24 -2.99 15.35 12.11
N GLU A 25 -4.02 15.46 11.27
CA GLU A 25 -5.09 14.48 11.24
C GLU A 25 -4.44 13.09 11.17
N PRO A 26 -4.88 12.14 12.02
CA PRO A 26 -4.36 10.78 11.96
C PRO A 26 -4.56 10.23 10.54
N GLY A 27 -3.49 9.72 9.92
CA GLY A 27 -3.54 9.17 8.57
C GLY A 27 -2.36 9.55 7.69
N PHE A 28 -2.35 8.96 6.49
CA PHE A 28 -1.25 9.07 5.54
C PHE A 28 -1.08 10.49 4.97
N GLN A 29 0.10 11.06 5.08
CA GLN A 29 0.48 12.36 4.49
C GLN A 29 1.29 12.17 3.21
N LEU A 30 1.05 13.03 2.22
CA LEU A 30 1.77 13.00 0.95
C LEU A 30 3.24 13.38 1.17
N VAL A 31 4.16 12.51 0.78
CA VAL A 31 5.60 12.76 0.83
C VAL A 31 6.15 13.08 -0.56
N ALA A 32 5.75 12.30 -1.56
CA ALA A 32 6.12 12.54 -2.95
C ALA A 32 5.05 12.00 -3.90
N GLY A 33 4.96 12.58 -5.09
CA GLY A 33 3.97 12.17 -6.08
C GLY A 33 4.32 12.64 -7.48
N ARG A 34 3.90 11.87 -8.49
CA ARG A 34 4.03 12.27 -9.91
C ARG A 34 2.95 13.25 -10.36
N ASP A 35 1.75 13.09 -9.81
CA ASP A 35 0.58 13.91 -10.10
C ASP A 35 -0.05 14.35 -8.78
N SER A 36 0.11 15.62 -8.41
CA SER A 36 -0.35 16.15 -7.13
C SER A 36 -1.86 16.04 -6.93
N ASN A 37 -2.65 16.16 -8.01
CA ASN A 37 -4.11 16.09 -7.92
C ASN A 37 -4.58 14.65 -7.70
N LEU A 38 -3.99 13.70 -8.44
CA LEU A 38 -4.24 12.27 -8.23
C LEU A 38 -3.83 11.85 -6.83
N CYS A 39 -2.63 12.25 -6.38
CA CYS A 39 -2.12 11.92 -5.06
C CYS A 39 -3.02 12.47 -3.95
N ALA A 40 -3.42 13.74 -4.03
CA ALA A 40 -4.29 14.36 -3.05
C ALA A 40 -5.65 13.65 -2.97
N ARG A 41 -6.25 13.31 -4.12
CA ARG A 41 -7.51 12.56 -4.17
C ARG A 41 -7.37 11.16 -3.59
N MET A 42 -6.36 10.41 -4.02
CA MET A 42 -6.11 9.05 -3.51
C MET A 42 -5.90 9.04 -2.01
N LEU A 43 -5.06 9.94 -1.48
CA LEU A 43 -4.77 9.98 -0.05
C LEU A 43 -5.96 10.44 0.78
N GLY A 44 -6.77 11.38 0.29
CA GLY A 44 -8.04 11.74 0.94
C GLY A 44 -8.93 10.53 1.14
N LEU A 45 -9.15 9.75 0.07
CA LEU A 45 -9.98 8.55 0.11
C LEU A 45 -9.35 7.43 0.96
N PHE A 46 -8.03 7.25 0.88
CA PHE A 46 -7.33 6.25 1.68
C PHE A 46 -7.44 6.55 3.17
N ARG A 47 -7.28 7.81 3.60
CA ARG A 47 -7.41 8.18 5.03
C ARG A 47 -8.76 7.78 5.61
N GLU A 48 -9.81 7.91 4.82
CA GLU A 48 -11.18 7.60 5.25
C GLU A 48 -11.44 6.08 5.25
N ASP A 49 -10.71 5.30 4.45
CA ASP A 49 -11.02 3.90 4.16
C ASP A 49 -9.96 2.88 4.60
N VAL A 50 -8.80 3.29 5.11
CA VAL A 50 -7.80 2.34 5.62
C VAL A 50 -8.04 1.97 7.08
N ASP A 51 -7.69 0.74 7.44
CA ASP A 51 -7.54 0.34 8.84
C ASP A 51 -6.18 0.73 9.43
N ASP A 52 -5.99 0.47 10.72
CA ASP A 52 -4.77 0.77 11.49
C ASP A 52 -3.53 0.02 10.97
N ARG A 53 -3.68 -0.84 9.95
CA ARG A 53 -2.60 -1.58 9.28
C ARG A 53 -2.43 -1.14 7.82
N GLY A 54 -3.05 -0.04 7.43
CA GLY A 54 -3.00 0.51 6.07
C GLY A 54 -3.74 -0.34 5.05
N ARG A 55 -4.73 -1.14 5.46
CA ARG A 55 -5.53 -1.97 4.56
C ARG A 55 -6.85 -1.29 4.23
N LEU A 56 -7.19 -1.18 2.94
CA LEU A 56 -8.49 -0.67 2.50
C LEU A 56 -9.62 -1.56 3.05
N ARG A 57 -10.62 -0.91 3.66
CA ARG A 57 -11.87 -1.50 4.14
C ARG A 57 -12.94 -1.53 3.05
N TYR A 58 -12.72 -0.83 1.93
CA TYR A 58 -13.62 -0.72 0.78
C TYR A 58 -15.00 -0.16 1.15
N GLN A 59 -15.02 0.83 2.03
CA GLN A 59 -16.23 1.58 2.41
C GLN A 59 -16.65 2.56 1.31
N HIS A 60 -15.71 3.04 0.49
CA HIS A 60 -16.01 3.96 -0.60
C HIS A 60 -16.30 3.20 -1.90
N GLU A 61 -17.41 3.55 -2.57
CA GLU A 61 -17.81 2.98 -3.86
C GLU A 61 -16.76 3.14 -4.97
N ILE A 62 -15.89 4.14 -4.83
CA ILE A 62 -14.80 4.39 -5.78
C ILE A 62 -13.74 3.28 -5.79
N PHE A 63 -13.58 2.57 -4.67
CA PHE A 63 -12.67 1.44 -4.58
C PHE A 63 -13.42 0.16 -4.86
N ARG A 64 -13.17 -0.44 -6.02
CA ARG A 64 -13.71 -1.78 -6.29
C ARG A 64 -12.87 -2.83 -5.55
N GLN A 65 -13.51 -3.55 -4.65
CA GLN A 65 -12.90 -4.68 -3.96
C GLN A 65 -12.55 -5.80 -4.93
N ILE A 66 -11.36 -6.37 -4.75
CA ILE A 66 -10.96 -7.60 -5.43
C ILE A 66 -11.45 -8.80 -4.62
N ALA A 67 -12.29 -9.62 -5.26
CA ALA A 67 -12.86 -10.82 -4.65
C ALA A 67 -11.84 -11.97 -4.62
N TRP A 68 -11.01 -11.99 -3.58
CA TRP A 68 -10.06 -13.08 -3.34
C TRP A 68 -10.79 -14.36 -2.91
N LYS A 69 -10.38 -15.49 -3.47
CA LYS A 69 -10.85 -16.83 -3.11
C LYS A 69 -9.66 -17.69 -2.68
N PRO A 70 -9.80 -18.54 -1.65
CA PRO A 70 -8.77 -19.52 -1.33
C PRO A 70 -8.42 -20.40 -2.53
N VAL A 71 -7.13 -20.71 -2.70
CA VAL A 71 -6.68 -21.65 -3.72
C VAL A 71 -6.89 -23.08 -3.24
N GLU A 72 -7.56 -23.89 -4.06
CA GLU A 72 -7.61 -25.34 -3.90
C GLU A 72 -6.56 -25.99 -4.79
N LEU A 73 -5.64 -26.75 -4.19
CA LEU A 73 -4.64 -27.53 -4.91
C LEU A 73 -4.99 -29.02 -4.76
N LYS A 74 -5.19 -29.71 -5.89
CA LYS A 74 -5.59 -31.13 -5.93
C LYS A 74 -6.82 -31.45 -5.03
N GLY A 75 -7.80 -30.54 -5.02
CA GLY A 75 -9.01 -30.66 -4.21
C GLY A 75 -8.82 -30.42 -2.70
N GLN A 76 -7.65 -29.94 -2.29
CA GLN A 76 -7.36 -29.58 -0.90
C GLN A 76 -7.21 -28.05 -0.80
N GLY A 77 -8.01 -27.43 0.07
CA GLY A 77 -7.88 -26.01 0.42
C GLY A 77 -6.60 -25.70 1.20
N PRO A 78 -6.31 -24.41 1.45
CA PRO A 78 -5.10 -24.00 2.15
C PRO A 78 -5.08 -24.51 3.58
N LYS A 79 -3.92 -25.01 4.00
CA LYS A 79 -3.66 -25.30 5.40
C LYS A 79 -3.65 -23.98 6.16
N THR A 80 -4.71 -23.69 6.89
CA THR A 80 -4.83 -22.49 7.74
C THR A 80 -3.68 -22.45 8.74
N ARG A 81 -2.74 -21.51 8.54
CA ARG A 81 -1.71 -21.13 9.51
C ARG A 81 -1.97 -19.69 9.91
N HIS A 82 -1.60 -19.34 11.15
CA HIS A 82 -1.99 -18.09 11.85
C HIS A 82 -2.09 -16.83 10.97
N CYS A 83 -1.08 -16.55 10.14
CA CYS A 83 -1.05 -15.42 9.21
C CYS A 83 -0.56 -15.83 7.81
N SER A 84 -0.79 -17.07 7.37
CA SER A 84 -0.41 -17.49 6.02
C SER A 84 -1.62 -17.91 5.19
N SER A 85 -1.67 -17.44 3.96
CA SER A 85 -2.74 -17.75 3.00
C SER A 85 -2.19 -17.96 1.60
N LEU A 86 -2.98 -18.66 0.79
CA LEU A 86 -2.79 -18.80 -0.65
C LEU A 86 -4.15 -18.53 -1.29
N ASP A 87 -4.28 -17.34 -1.88
CA ASP A 87 -5.52 -16.82 -2.43
C ASP A 87 -5.37 -16.55 -3.92
N LYS A 88 -6.48 -16.55 -4.65
CA LYS A 88 -6.54 -16.21 -6.07
C LYS A 88 -7.66 -15.24 -6.38
N ALA A 89 -7.47 -14.45 -7.42
CA ALA A 89 -8.50 -13.62 -8.03
C ALA A 89 -8.28 -13.57 -9.55
N THR A 90 -9.31 -13.21 -10.29
CA THR A 90 -9.23 -13.02 -11.74
C THR A 90 -9.64 -11.61 -12.09
N PHE A 91 -8.69 -10.80 -12.57
CA PHE A 91 -8.87 -9.40 -12.91
C PHE A 91 -7.68 -8.90 -13.74
N ASP A 92 -7.89 -7.80 -14.47
CA ASP A 92 -6.87 -7.06 -15.23
C ASP A 92 -6.01 -6.23 -14.26
N LEU A 93 -4.81 -6.70 -13.90
CA LEU A 93 -3.96 -6.08 -12.87
C LEU A 93 -2.99 -5.03 -13.45
N ASP A 94 -2.48 -5.23 -14.67
CA ASP A 94 -1.60 -4.25 -15.34
C ASP A 94 -2.35 -3.32 -16.30
N TYR A 95 -3.67 -3.46 -16.39
CA TYR A 95 -4.58 -2.61 -17.16
C TYR A 95 -4.31 -2.64 -18.67
N ASP A 96 -4.03 -3.84 -19.21
CA ASP A 96 -3.77 -4.07 -20.64
C ASP A 96 -5.01 -4.59 -21.41
N GLY A 97 -6.13 -4.77 -20.72
CA GLY A 97 -7.38 -5.27 -21.26
C GLY A 97 -7.49 -6.80 -21.30
N GLN A 98 -6.47 -7.53 -20.85
CA GLN A 98 -6.54 -8.97 -20.61
C GLN A 98 -6.89 -9.25 -19.15
N MET A 99 -7.48 -10.42 -18.91
CA MET A 99 -7.74 -10.87 -17.55
C MET A 99 -6.63 -11.80 -17.12
N GLU A 100 -6.08 -11.60 -15.92
CA GLU A 100 -5.07 -12.48 -15.35
C GLU A 100 -5.64 -13.31 -14.20
N LEU A 101 -5.12 -14.52 -14.07
CA LEU A 101 -5.14 -15.23 -12.80
C LEU A 101 -4.03 -14.66 -11.93
N VAL A 102 -4.42 -13.94 -10.87
CA VAL A 102 -3.50 -13.45 -9.85
C VAL A 102 -3.56 -14.36 -8.65
N VAL A 103 -2.43 -14.94 -8.27
CA VAL A 103 -2.27 -15.76 -7.07
C VAL A 103 -1.49 -14.97 -6.04
N LYS A 104 -2.05 -14.76 -4.85
CA LYS A 104 -1.39 -14.08 -3.72
C LYS A 104 -1.01 -15.09 -2.65
N THR A 105 0.24 -15.03 -2.22
CA THR A 105 0.71 -15.74 -1.04
C THR A 105 0.97 -14.74 0.07
N THR A 106 0.39 -14.98 1.25
CA THR A 106 0.78 -14.29 2.47
C THR A 106 1.60 -15.25 3.32
N PHE A 107 2.78 -14.83 3.77
CA PHE A 107 3.63 -15.61 4.68
C PHE A 107 3.85 -14.88 6.00
N CYS A 108 3.98 -15.64 7.09
CA CYS A 108 4.34 -15.08 8.39
C CYS A 108 5.85 -14.86 8.48
N MET A 109 6.30 -13.61 8.33
CA MET A 109 7.68 -13.23 8.61
C MET A 109 7.78 -12.59 9.99
N LYS A 110 8.54 -13.21 10.90
CA LYS A 110 8.72 -12.71 12.28
C LYS A 110 7.40 -12.37 12.97
N GLY A 111 6.33 -13.13 12.69
CA GLY A 111 5.01 -12.93 13.27
C GLY A 111 4.11 -11.90 12.57
N SER A 112 4.55 -11.23 11.51
CA SER A 112 3.68 -10.34 10.72
C SER A 112 3.53 -10.84 9.28
N PRO A 113 2.40 -10.55 8.62
CA PRO A 113 2.17 -10.96 7.24
C PRO A 113 3.13 -10.24 6.29
N SER A 114 3.56 -10.96 5.25
CA SER A 114 4.30 -10.43 4.13
C SER A 114 3.77 -11.07 2.85
N ASP A 115 3.30 -10.23 1.93
CA ASP A 115 2.62 -10.65 0.72
C ASP A 115 3.60 -10.75 -0.46
N SER A 116 3.37 -11.75 -1.30
CA SER A 116 3.91 -11.89 -2.65
C SER A 116 2.75 -12.23 -3.58
N PHE A 117 2.85 -11.89 -4.86
CA PHE A 117 1.88 -12.31 -5.86
C PHE A 117 2.52 -12.76 -7.16
N TYR A 118 1.79 -13.61 -7.88
CA TYR A 118 2.19 -14.27 -9.12
C TYR A 118 1.06 -14.09 -10.13
N MET A 119 1.41 -13.75 -11.35
CA MET A 119 0.46 -13.55 -12.44
C MET A 119 0.62 -14.59 -13.53
N PHE A 120 -0.52 -14.99 -14.06
CA PHE A 120 -0.66 -15.94 -15.14
C PHE A 120 -1.81 -15.51 -16.05
N PRO A 121 -1.83 -15.97 -17.32
CA PRO A 121 -3.05 -15.90 -18.13
C PRO A 121 -4.27 -16.48 -17.38
N ALA A 122 -5.45 -15.91 -17.56
CA ALA A 122 -6.66 -16.34 -16.84
C ALA A 122 -7.02 -17.83 -17.04
N ASP A 123 -6.66 -18.42 -18.18
CA ASP A 123 -6.87 -19.82 -18.54
C ASP A 123 -5.71 -20.75 -18.15
N SER A 124 -4.73 -20.26 -17.40
CA SER A 124 -3.55 -21.03 -17.00
C SER A 124 -3.91 -22.23 -16.11
N ALA A 125 -3.38 -23.40 -16.48
CA ALA A 125 -3.46 -24.63 -15.70
C ALA A 125 -2.44 -24.71 -14.54
N VAL A 126 -1.76 -23.61 -14.19
CA VAL A 126 -0.66 -23.64 -13.18
C VAL A 126 -1.10 -24.20 -11.82
N LEU A 127 -2.34 -23.93 -11.40
CA LEU A 127 -2.88 -24.43 -10.13
C LEU A 127 -3.10 -25.96 -10.15
N GLU A 128 -3.29 -26.55 -11.33
CA GLU A 128 -3.40 -28.00 -11.49
C GLU A 128 -2.03 -28.68 -11.43
N GLN A 129 -0.97 -27.95 -11.73
CA GLN A 129 0.42 -28.44 -11.71
C GLN A 129 1.02 -28.36 -10.30
N ALA A 130 0.60 -27.36 -9.50
CA ALA A 130 1.06 -27.17 -8.13
C ALA A 130 0.39 -28.13 -7.12
N ASN A 131 1.06 -28.36 -5.99
CA ASN A 131 0.51 -29.05 -4.83
C ASN A 131 1.08 -28.46 -3.53
N TRP A 132 0.56 -28.89 -2.37
CA TRP A 132 0.97 -28.33 -1.08
C TRP A 132 2.41 -28.64 -0.66
N GLN A 133 3.05 -29.64 -1.28
CA GLN A 133 4.46 -29.99 -1.07
C GLN A 133 5.37 -29.30 -2.09
N ASP A 134 4.83 -28.90 -3.24
CA ASP A 134 5.58 -28.28 -4.34
C ASP A 134 4.77 -27.15 -5.00
N LEU A 135 5.15 -25.92 -4.64
CA LEU A 135 4.64 -24.68 -5.23
C LEU A 135 5.54 -24.15 -6.35
N SER A 136 6.56 -24.90 -6.79
CA SER A 136 7.48 -24.44 -7.84
C SER A 136 6.79 -23.99 -9.14
N PRO A 137 5.63 -24.55 -9.58
CA PRO A 137 4.94 -24.03 -10.76
C PRO A 137 4.48 -22.58 -10.59
N LEU A 138 4.13 -22.17 -9.37
CA LEU A 138 3.78 -20.77 -9.09
C LEU A 138 5.00 -19.86 -9.15
N LEU A 139 6.14 -20.34 -8.65
CA LEU A 139 7.39 -19.58 -8.57
C LEU A 139 8.08 -19.41 -9.91
N ALA A 140 7.71 -20.23 -10.91
CA ALA A 140 8.35 -20.28 -12.22
C ALA A 140 7.96 -19.12 -13.16
N THR A 141 6.89 -18.39 -12.87
CA THR A 141 6.52 -17.21 -13.68
C THR A 141 7.54 -16.09 -13.51
N SER A 142 7.87 -15.40 -14.60
CA SER A 142 8.62 -14.14 -14.56
C SER A 142 7.75 -12.99 -14.07
N ASP A 143 6.43 -13.10 -14.20
CA ASP A 143 5.45 -12.08 -13.82
C ASP A 143 5.06 -12.25 -12.36
N LYS A 144 6.01 -11.95 -11.46
CA LYS A 144 5.82 -12.06 -10.02
C LYS A 144 6.44 -10.90 -9.26
N PHE A 145 5.75 -10.53 -8.19
CA PHE A 145 6.30 -9.72 -7.13
C PHE A 145 6.60 -10.59 -5.92
N GLU A 146 7.87 -10.88 -5.70
CA GLU A 146 8.36 -11.69 -4.59
C GLU A 146 9.38 -10.87 -3.78
N ARG A 147 8.98 -10.39 -2.59
CA ARG A 147 9.86 -9.58 -1.72
C ARG A 147 9.90 -10.08 -0.29
N THR A 148 9.63 -11.37 -0.07
CA THR A 148 9.79 -12.00 1.25
C THR A 148 11.24 -11.88 1.73
N GLY A 149 11.54 -10.87 2.56
CA GLY A 149 12.89 -10.58 3.05
C GLY A 149 13.70 -9.54 2.25
N GLY A 150 13.16 -9.00 1.15
CA GLY A 150 13.83 -8.02 0.29
C GLY A 150 13.28 -6.60 0.46
N ARG A 151 14.01 -5.58 0.01
CA ARG A 151 13.53 -4.18 0.05
C ARG A 151 12.81 -3.78 -1.25
N TYR A 152 11.85 -2.86 -1.17
CA TYR A 152 11.20 -2.23 -2.32
C TYR A 152 11.85 -0.86 -2.58
N GLN A 153 12.57 -0.71 -3.68
CA GLN A 153 13.31 0.52 -3.98
C GLN A 153 12.38 1.60 -4.52
N LEU A 154 12.45 2.79 -3.93
CA LEU A 154 11.72 3.96 -4.41
C LEU A 154 12.50 4.55 -5.58
N SER A 155 12.15 4.17 -6.80
CA SER A 155 12.90 4.54 -8.00
C SER A 155 12.10 5.44 -8.95
N GLY A 156 10.79 5.55 -8.75
CA GLY A 156 9.90 6.25 -9.67
C GLY A 156 9.49 7.67 -9.26
N LEU A 157 9.77 8.12 -8.03
CA LEU A 157 9.20 9.37 -7.51
C LEU A 157 10.21 10.52 -7.42
N PRO A 158 9.79 11.77 -7.69
CA PRO A 158 10.61 12.95 -7.44
C PRO A 158 10.68 13.23 -5.93
N MET A 159 11.58 12.52 -5.24
CA MET A 159 11.77 12.63 -3.80
C MET A 159 12.44 13.97 -3.44
N PRO A 160 11.91 14.74 -2.47
CA PRO A 160 12.62 15.87 -1.87
C PRO A 160 13.96 15.39 -1.30
N SER A 161 15.02 16.20 -1.43
CA SER A 161 16.40 15.81 -1.06
C SER A 161 16.58 15.42 0.41
N GLU A 162 15.71 15.86 1.30
CA GLU A 162 15.72 15.50 2.74
C GLU A 162 15.01 14.16 3.01
N ALA A 163 13.81 13.95 2.44
CA ALA A 163 13.08 12.69 2.55
C ALA A 163 13.75 11.54 1.77
N GLY A 164 14.33 11.86 0.60
CA GLY A 164 14.97 10.89 -0.29
C GLY A 164 16.30 10.33 0.22
N LYS A 165 16.98 11.02 1.15
CA LYS A 165 18.17 10.46 1.82
C LYS A 165 17.83 9.38 2.84
N GLN A 166 16.66 9.48 3.47
CA GLN A 166 16.27 8.59 4.57
C GLN A 166 15.42 7.41 4.10
N LEU A 167 14.65 7.58 3.01
CA LEU A 167 13.90 6.50 2.37
C LEU A 167 14.37 6.26 0.94
N SER A 168 15.35 5.36 0.84
CA SER A 168 15.72 4.73 -0.43
C SER A 168 14.83 3.52 -0.73
N ALA A 169 14.25 2.89 0.30
CA ALA A 169 13.44 1.71 0.12
C ALA A 169 12.48 1.46 1.29
N LEU A 170 11.38 0.77 1.02
CA LEU A 170 10.47 0.26 2.04
C LEU A 170 11.05 -1.03 2.69
N SER A 171 10.66 -1.28 3.95
CA SER A 171 11.15 -2.37 4.84
C SER A 171 10.85 -3.78 4.35
N ILE A 172 11.63 -4.80 4.74
CA ILE A 172 11.58 -6.20 4.24
C ILE A 172 10.25 -6.98 4.32
N MET A 173 9.19 -6.39 4.85
CA MET A 173 7.87 -6.98 5.04
C MET A 173 6.86 -6.03 4.46
N PHE A 174 5.93 -6.54 3.65
CA PHE A 174 4.94 -5.70 2.97
C PHE A 174 3.57 -6.33 2.98
N THR A 175 2.55 -5.50 3.14
CA THR A 175 1.20 -5.85 2.69
C THR A 175 1.03 -5.34 1.26
N VAL A 176 0.52 -6.20 0.38
CA VAL A 176 0.28 -5.87 -1.02
C VAL A 176 -1.22 -5.93 -1.25
N GLN A 177 -1.80 -4.79 -1.57
CA GLN A 177 -3.23 -4.66 -1.78
C GLN A 177 -3.51 -4.03 -3.14
N PRO A 178 -3.82 -4.85 -4.16
CA PRO A 178 -4.34 -4.34 -5.40
C PRO A 178 -5.79 -3.85 -5.21
N PHE A 179 -6.14 -2.79 -5.94
CA PHE A 179 -7.47 -2.19 -5.93
C PHE A 179 -7.73 -1.49 -7.28
N ILE A 180 -8.99 -1.19 -7.57
CA ILE A 180 -9.38 -0.45 -8.77
C ILE A 180 -9.98 0.88 -8.34
N MET A 181 -9.54 1.97 -8.99
CA MET A 181 -10.04 3.33 -8.79
C MET A 181 -10.14 4.02 -10.16
N ASP A 182 -11.29 4.62 -10.47
CA ASP A 182 -11.58 5.22 -11.79
C ASP A 182 -11.23 4.27 -12.94
N GLU A 183 -11.69 3.02 -12.83
CA GLU A 183 -11.46 1.93 -13.79
C GLU A 183 -10.00 1.49 -13.94
N LYS A 184 -9.03 2.11 -13.27
CA LYS A 184 -7.61 1.74 -13.36
C LYS A 184 -7.20 0.86 -12.18
N ALA A 185 -6.37 -0.13 -12.46
CA ALA A 185 -5.76 -0.97 -11.43
C ALA A 185 -4.55 -0.28 -10.79
N TYR A 186 -4.48 -0.36 -9.48
CA TYR A 186 -3.38 0.12 -8.66
C TYR A 186 -3.00 -0.92 -7.61
N VAL A 187 -1.78 -0.81 -7.10
CA VAL A 187 -1.27 -1.62 -6.00
C VAL A 187 -0.81 -0.69 -4.89
N ALA A 188 -1.39 -0.85 -3.70
CA ALA A 188 -0.86 -0.28 -2.47
C ALA A 188 0.16 -1.25 -1.86
N LEU A 189 1.37 -0.75 -1.62
CA LEU A 189 2.48 -1.43 -0.98
C LEU A 189 2.73 -0.73 0.36
N THR A 190 2.28 -1.38 1.45
CA THR A 190 2.45 -0.85 2.81
C THR A 190 3.57 -1.61 3.50
N ASP A 191 4.53 -0.89 4.08
CA ASP A 191 5.63 -1.52 4.81
C ASP A 191 5.13 -2.23 6.09
N GLY A 192 5.94 -3.14 6.62
CA GLY A 192 5.53 -3.99 7.75
C GLY A 192 5.26 -3.25 9.05
N ARG A 193 5.62 -1.96 9.14
CA ARG A 193 5.31 -1.08 10.27
C ARG A 193 4.06 -0.24 10.05
N GLY A 194 3.54 -0.17 8.82
CA GLY A 194 2.46 0.74 8.46
C GLY A 194 2.90 2.20 8.40
N GLU A 195 4.20 2.49 8.51
CA GLU A 195 4.74 3.84 8.51
C GLU A 195 4.76 4.41 7.10
N TRP A 196 4.93 3.56 6.08
CA TRP A 196 5.12 3.96 4.69
C TRP A 196 4.23 3.19 3.75
N MET A 197 3.63 3.91 2.81
CA MET A 197 2.82 3.35 1.74
C MET A 197 3.23 3.94 0.40
N VAL A 198 3.40 3.06 -0.58
CA VAL A 198 3.51 3.42 -2.00
C VAL A 198 2.27 2.95 -2.73
N ILE A 199 1.64 3.84 -3.49
CA ILE A 199 0.62 3.48 -4.46
C ILE A 199 1.25 3.56 -5.84
N ALA A 200 1.20 2.45 -6.57
CA ALA A 200 1.83 2.31 -7.88
C ALA A 200 0.92 1.59 -8.88
N LYS A 201 1.19 1.78 -10.17
CA LYS A 201 0.67 0.88 -11.20
C LYS A 201 1.61 -0.31 -11.34
N TYR A 202 1.06 -1.51 -11.53
CA TYR A 202 1.87 -2.68 -11.78
C TYR A 202 2.23 -2.79 -13.27
N LEU A 203 3.48 -3.10 -13.60
CA LEU A 203 3.98 -3.15 -14.98
C LEU A 203 4.51 -4.54 -15.40
N ARG A 204 4.05 -5.61 -14.72
CA ARG A 204 4.58 -6.98 -14.85
C ARG A 204 5.98 -7.20 -14.27
N GLY A 205 6.24 -8.45 -13.89
CA GLY A 205 7.44 -8.85 -13.16
C GLY A 205 7.56 -8.17 -11.81
N ASP A 206 8.74 -7.64 -11.52
CA ASP A 206 9.02 -6.87 -10.31
C ASP A 206 8.92 -5.35 -10.53
N ARG A 207 8.30 -4.93 -11.63
CA ARG A 207 8.27 -3.53 -12.07
C ARG A 207 6.98 -2.84 -11.68
N PHE A 208 7.14 -1.62 -11.21
CA PHE A 208 6.05 -0.74 -10.78
C PHE A 208 6.29 0.67 -11.27
N GLU A 209 5.19 1.37 -11.52
CA GLU A 209 5.18 2.81 -11.75
C GLU A 209 4.72 3.52 -10.47
N ASP A 210 5.67 3.88 -9.61
CA ASP A 210 5.38 4.63 -8.38
C ASP A 210 4.61 5.91 -8.71
N SER A 211 3.43 6.08 -8.10
CA SER A 211 2.56 7.23 -8.35
C SER A 211 2.46 8.14 -7.12
N VAL A 212 2.29 7.55 -5.94
CA VAL A 212 2.13 8.24 -4.65
C VAL A 212 3.03 7.58 -3.62
N LEU A 213 3.78 8.36 -2.85
CA LEU A 213 4.41 7.93 -1.60
C LEU A 213 3.80 8.73 -0.46
N SER A 214 3.39 8.01 0.58
CA SER A 214 2.88 8.62 1.80
C SER A 214 3.47 7.99 3.05
N ALA A 215 3.48 8.78 4.12
CA ALA A 215 3.92 8.37 5.44
C ALA A 215 2.79 8.55 6.46
N ASP A 216 2.77 7.72 7.51
CA ASP A 216 1.85 7.92 8.62
C ASP A 216 2.14 9.25 9.35
N GLY A 217 1.14 10.13 9.40
CA GLY A 217 1.22 11.46 10.01
C GLY A 217 1.46 11.45 11.52
N GLY A 218 1.32 10.30 12.19
CA GLY A 218 1.59 10.14 13.62
C GLY A 218 3.07 10.10 14.03
N GLN A 219 4.01 9.92 13.08
CA GLN A 219 5.44 9.75 13.41
C GLN A 219 6.44 10.59 12.58
N VAL A 220 6.00 11.35 11.58
CA VAL A 220 6.93 12.19 10.81
C VAL A 220 7.11 13.54 11.52
N ASN A 221 7.98 13.56 12.53
CA ASN A 221 8.58 14.81 13.00
C ASN A 221 9.49 15.33 11.89
N TYR A 222 9.01 16.26 11.08
CA TYR A 222 9.88 17.11 10.28
C TYR A 222 10.63 18.04 11.23
N PRO A 223 11.97 17.96 11.36
CA PRO A 223 12.71 19.03 12.00
C PRO A 223 12.63 20.24 11.05
N PHE A 224 11.84 21.24 11.42
CA PHE A 224 11.94 22.58 10.85
C PHE A 224 13.19 23.29 11.35
#